data_AF-A0A961DKC0-F1
#
_entry.id   AF-A0A961DKC0-F1
#
_cell.length_a   1.000
_cell.length_b   1.000
_cell.length_c   1.000
_cell.angle_alpha   90.00
_cell.angle_beta   90.00
_cell.angle_gamma   90.00
#
_symmetry.space_group_name_H-M   'P 1'
#
loop_
_entity.id
_entity.type
_entity.pdbx_description
1 polymer ?
#
loop_
_entity_poly.entity_id
_entity_poly.type
_entity_poly.pdbx_seq_one_letter_code
_entity_poly.pdbx_strand_id
1 'polypeptide(L)'
;MIELRTPAELDAMRPAGHFVASVLTALSEAADVGVNLLELDALAHRMIRERGAESCYIDYHPSFGGSPFGKVICTSVNDAVLHG
;
A
#
# COMPACT_ATOMS: atom_id res chain seq x y z
N MET A 1 -12.67 -21.22 7.07
CA MET A 1 -11.57 -21.68 7.95
C MET A 1 -10.66 -20.49 8.21
N ILE A 2 -10.27 -20.22 9.45
CA ILE A 2 -9.32 -19.13 9.78
C ILE A 2 -8.00 -19.81 10.10
N GLU A 3 -6.93 -19.42 9.40
CA GLU A 3 -5.59 -19.93 9.67
C GLU A 3 -5.02 -19.28 10.93
N LEU A 4 -4.53 -20.10 11.86
CA LEU A 4 -3.78 -19.63 13.01
C LEU A 4 -2.30 -19.55 12.65
N ARG A 5 -1.74 -18.35 12.70
CA ARG A 5 -0.31 -18.12 12.46
C ARG A 5 0.51 -18.64 13.63
N THR A 6 1.60 -19.31 13.32
CA THR A 6 2.63 -19.73 14.26
C THR A 6 3.39 -18.51 14.81
N PRO A 7 4.05 -18.62 15.98
CA PRO A 7 4.91 -17.56 16.50
C PRO A 7 5.96 -17.08 15.48
N ALA A 8 6.56 -18.01 14.73
CA ALA A 8 7.55 -17.68 13.71
C ALA A 8 6.95 -16.89 12.52
N GLU A 9 5.75 -17.24 12.06
CA GLU A 9 5.04 -16.46 11.03
C GLU A 9 4.69 -15.06 11.54
N LEU A 10 4.23 -14.94 12.79
CA LEU A 10 3.96 -13.63 13.40
C LEU A 10 5.23 -12.76 13.42
N ASP A 11 6.36 -13.32 13.82
CA ASP A 11 7.63 -12.59 13.84
C ASP A 11 8.10 -12.20 12.44
N ALA A 12 7.87 -13.04 11.43
CA ALA A 12 8.13 -12.72 10.03
C ALA A 12 7.20 -11.62 9.47
N MET A 13 5.96 -11.51 9.97
CA MET A 13 4.99 -10.50 9.55
C MET A 13 5.23 -9.12 10.17
N ARG A 14 5.80 -9.06 11.40
CA ARG A 14 6.00 -7.80 12.14
C ARG A 14 6.76 -6.72 11.34
N PRO A 15 7.89 -7.01 10.67
CA PRO A 15 8.62 -5.99 9.92
C PRO A 15 7.79 -5.35 8.81
N ALA A 16 6.97 -6.14 8.10
CA ALA A 16 6.08 -5.63 7.07
C ALA A 16 5.00 -4.72 7.67
N GLY A 17 4.38 -5.13 8.78
CA GLY A 17 3.39 -4.30 9.49
C GLY A 17 3.96 -2.97 9.97
N HIS A 18 5.15 -2.97 10.58
CA HIS A 18 5.83 -1.74 10.98
C HIS A 18 6.18 -0.83 9.80
N PHE A 19 6.62 -1.42 8.68
CA PHE A 19 6.93 -0.66 7.49
C PHE A 19 5.68 -0.03 6.87
N VAL A 20 4.58 -0.80 6.72
CA VAL A 20 3.30 -0.28 6.23
C VAL A 20 2.81 0.87 7.12
N ALA A 21 2.91 0.75 8.45
CA ALA A 21 2.56 1.84 9.35
C ALA A 21 3.38 3.11 9.08
N SER A 22 4.70 2.99 8.86
CA SER A 22 5.55 4.14 8.54
C SER A 22 5.19 4.82 7.22
N VAL A 23 4.83 4.04 6.19
CA VAL A 23 4.37 4.57 4.90
C VAL A 23 3.05 5.32 5.08
N LEU A 24 2.08 4.73 5.78
CA LEU A 24 0.79 5.39 6.05
C LEU A 24 0.96 6.69 6.85
N THR A 25 1.84 6.72 7.85
CA THR A 25 2.15 7.95 8.59
C THR A 25 2.72 9.03 7.67
N ALA A 26 3.74 8.71 6.86
CA ALA A 26 4.34 9.68 5.94
C ALA A 26 3.34 10.20 4.89
N LEU A 27 2.48 9.33 4.37
CA LEU A 27 1.42 9.73 3.43
C LEU A 27 0.38 10.63 4.09
N SER A 28 0.00 10.34 5.34
CA SER A 28 -0.93 11.18 6.10
C SER A 28 -0.35 12.57 6.39
N GLU A 29 0.96 12.68 6.63
CA GLU A 29 1.65 13.96 6.84
C GLU A 29 1.81 14.76 5.54
N ALA A 30 2.00 14.07 4.41
CA ALA A 30 2.14 14.68 3.09
C ALA A 30 0.82 15.06 2.44
N ALA A 31 -0.31 14.49 2.86
CA ALA A 31 -1.61 14.76 2.29
C ALA A 31 -2.13 16.14 2.73
N ASP A 32 -2.24 17.07 1.79
CA ASP A 32 -2.72 18.44 2.03
C ASP A 32 -3.51 18.97 0.81
N VAL A 33 -4.21 20.10 1.00
CA VAL A 33 -4.94 20.79 -0.07
C VAL A 33 -3.97 21.16 -1.20
N GLY A 34 -4.28 20.68 -2.40
CA GLY A 34 -3.50 20.94 -3.61
C GLY A 34 -2.45 19.88 -3.94
N VAL A 35 -2.25 18.88 -3.08
CA VAL A 35 -1.32 17.77 -3.35
C VAL A 35 -1.90 16.83 -4.42
N ASN A 36 -1.06 16.44 -5.38
CA ASN A 36 -1.45 15.48 -6.41
C ASN A 36 -1.37 14.06 -5.84
N LEU A 37 -2.41 13.24 -6.05
CA LEU A 37 -2.43 11.84 -5.60
C LEU A 37 -1.26 11.01 -6.18
N LEU A 38 -0.77 11.35 -7.37
CA LEU A 38 0.39 10.71 -7.96
C LEU A 38 1.70 11.04 -7.23
N GLU A 39 1.77 12.16 -6.51
CA GLU A 39 2.92 12.49 -5.66
C GLU A 39 2.91 11.65 -4.38
N LEU A 40 1.72 11.36 -3.83
CA LEU A 40 1.55 10.42 -2.73
C LEU A 40 1.94 8.99 -3.14
N ASP A 41 1.49 8.51 -4.31
CA ASP A 41 1.92 7.23 -4.87
C ASP A 41 3.44 7.19 -5.09
N ALA A 42 4.03 8.26 -5.64
CA ALA A 42 5.47 8.35 -5.82
C ALA A 42 6.25 8.32 -4.49
N LEU A 43 5.73 8.98 -3.43
CA LEU A 43 6.32 8.92 -2.10
C LEU A 43 6.30 7.49 -1.55
N ALA A 44 5.15 6.82 -1.57
CA ALA A 44 5.03 5.43 -1.14
C ALA A 44 5.97 4.52 -1.94
N HIS A 45 6.03 4.70 -3.26
CA HIS A 45 6.88 3.88 -4.12
C HIS A 45 8.36 4.08 -3.81
N ARG A 46 8.81 5.32 -3.56
CA ARG A 46 10.19 5.58 -3.10
C ARG A 46 10.50 4.86 -1.79
N MET A 47 9.62 4.98 -0.79
CA MET A 47 9.81 4.31 0.50
C MET A 47 9.88 2.79 0.36
N ILE A 48 9.02 2.18 -0.48
CA ILE A 48 9.05 0.74 -0.78
C ILE A 48 10.40 0.33 -1.36
N ARG A 49 10.88 1.06 -2.38
CA ARG A 49 12.16 0.78 -3.04
C ARG A 49 13.35 0.95 -2.10
N GLU A 50 13.39 2.03 -1.32
CA GLU A 50 14.45 2.32 -0.36
C GLU A 50 14.54 1.27 0.75
N ARG A 51 13.39 0.71 1.15
CA ARG A 51 13.33 -0.39 2.12
C ARG A 51 13.76 -1.73 1.53
N GLY A 52 13.85 -1.85 0.20
CA GLY A 52 14.03 -3.13 -0.49
C GLY A 52 12.78 -4.02 -0.40
N ALA A 53 11.60 -3.42 -0.22
CA ALA A 53 10.33 -4.14 -0.18
C ALA A 53 9.73 -4.28 -1.58
N GLU A 54 8.75 -5.16 -1.71
CA GLU A 54 7.96 -5.37 -2.92
C GLU A 54 6.49 -4.97 -2.67
N SER A 55 5.88 -4.32 -3.66
CA SER A 55 4.46 -3.96 -3.59
C SER A 55 3.60 -5.17 -3.90
N CYS A 56 2.57 -5.43 -3.10
CA CYS A 56 1.55 -6.43 -3.41
C CYS A 56 0.51 -5.95 -4.44
N TYR A 57 0.58 -4.68 -4.86
CA TYR A 57 -0.41 -4.04 -5.70
C TYR A 57 -0.01 -3.98 -7.18
N ILE A 58 1.27 -3.78 -7.50
CA ILE A 58 1.70 -3.71 -8.91
C ILE A 58 1.42 -5.05 -9.57
N ASP A 59 0.78 -5.01 -10.73
CA ASP A 59 0.35 -6.18 -11.51
C ASP A 59 -0.65 -7.10 -10.79
N TYR A 60 -1.18 -6.69 -9.63
CA TYR A 60 -2.28 -7.40 -8.99
C TYR A 60 -3.50 -7.37 -9.90
N HIS A 61 -3.88 -8.54 -10.41
CA HIS A 61 -4.97 -8.71 -11.37
C HIS A 61 -5.92 -9.83 -10.94
N PRO A 62 -6.89 -9.54 -10.07
CA PRO A 62 -7.91 -10.52 -9.72
C PRO A 62 -8.85 -10.77 -10.91
N SER A 63 -9.51 -11.93 -10.96
CA SER A 63 -10.39 -12.34 -12.06
C SER A 63 -11.57 -11.40 -12.33
N PHE A 64 -11.95 -10.60 -11.33
CA PHE A 64 -13.00 -9.60 -11.41
C PHE A 64 -12.48 -8.19 -11.78
N GLY A 65 -11.16 -8.02 -11.92
CA GLY A 65 -10.53 -6.75 -12.26
C GLY A 65 -10.48 -6.52 -13.77
N GLY A 66 -10.83 -5.31 -14.21
CA GLY A 66 -10.80 -4.92 -15.63
C GLY A 66 -9.40 -4.83 -16.24
N SER A 67 -8.37 -4.62 -15.40
CA SER A 67 -6.95 -4.59 -15.79
C SER A 67 -6.07 -4.86 -14.55
N PRO A 68 -4.78 -5.20 -14.74
CA PRO A 68 -3.81 -5.20 -13.65
C PRO A 68 -3.69 -3.82 -13.02
N PHE A 69 -3.51 -3.77 -11.71
CA PHE A 69 -3.32 -2.51 -10.99
C PHE A 69 -1.90 -1.97 -11.21
N GLY A 70 -1.78 -0.65 -11.45
CA GLY A 70 -0.55 -0.02 -11.93
C GLY A 70 0.16 0.89 -10.91
N LYS A 71 -0.23 0.82 -9.64
CA LYS A 71 0.21 1.72 -8.57
C LYS A 71 0.59 0.95 -7.31
N VAL A 72 1.22 1.62 -6.34
CA VAL A 72 1.62 0.98 -5.08
C VAL A 72 0.67 1.27 -3.91
N ILE A 73 -0.25 2.22 -4.10
CA ILE A 73 -1.33 2.54 -3.16
C ILE A 73 -2.61 2.81 -3.95
N CYS A 74 -3.76 2.68 -3.28
CA CYS A 74 -5.04 3.16 -3.78
C CYS A 74 -5.34 4.51 -3.12
N THR A 75 -5.86 5.46 -3.88
CA THR A 75 -6.27 6.79 -3.35
C THR A 75 -7.71 7.08 -3.74
N SER A 76 -8.63 6.90 -2.81
CA SER A 76 -10.07 7.01 -3.04
C SER A 76 -10.62 8.30 -2.42
N VAL A 77 -10.85 9.31 -3.26
CA VAL A 77 -11.33 10.64 -2.84
C VAL A 77 -12.84 10.73 -2.98
N ASN A 78 -13.51 11.35 -1.99
CA ASN A 78 -14.94 11.64 -1.97
C ASN A 78 -15.85 10.40 -2.13
N ASP A 79 -16.50 10.24 -3.28
CA ASP A 79 -17.46 9.17 -3.60
C ASP A 79 -16.78 7.90 -4.12
N ALA A 80 -15.45 7.91 -4.32
CA ALA A 80 -14.69 6.70 -4.57
C ALA A 80 -14.72 5.79 -3.34
N VAL A 81 -15.28 4.58 -3.50
CA VAL A 81 -15.47 3.64 -2.38
C VAL A 81 -14.15 2.99 -1.96
N LEU A 82 -13.39 2.46 -2.92
CA LEU A 82 -12.12 1.75 -2.74
C LEU A 82 -11.43 1.60 -4.11
N HIS A 83 -10.15 1.24 -4.10
CA HIS A 83 -9.34 0.99 -5.32
C HIS A 83 -9.38 2.15 -6.33
N GLY A 84 -9.35 3.39 -5.82
CA GLY A 84 -9.22 4.60 -6.63
C GLY A 84 -7.86 4.71 -7.29
#